data_AF-A0A7V9RF62-F1
#
_entry.id   AF-A0A7V9RF62-F1
#
_cell.length_a   1.000
_cell.length_b   1.000
_cell.length_c   1.000
_cell.angle_alpha   90.00
_cell.angle_beta   90.00
_cell.angle_gamma   90.00
#
_symmetry.space_group_name_H-M   'P 1'
#
loop_
_entity.id
_entity.type
_entity.pdbx_description
1 polymer ?
#
loop_
_entity_poly.entity_id
_entity_poly.type
_entity_poly.pdbx_seq_one_letter_code
_entity_poly.pdbx_strand_id
1 'polypeptide(L)'
;MRPFTMLALSACTSGSYYESTVVEEQGACVALEGRTFQSTSELECGRTPDGVARCRWQLVFDVSHATASEFSWHYSDVSEAGQVTCRGSSITAISAGRTIQGTFDPVTQTLVWAGESYNLGAP
;
A
#
# COMPACT_ATOMS: atom_id res chain seq x y z
N MET A 1 -11.52 -10.55 75.22
CA MET A 1 -11.21 -9.68 74.07
C MET A 1 -11.82 -10.29 72.82
N ARG A 2 -12.39 -9.44 71.96
CA ARG A 2 -13.30 -9.77 70.85
C ARG A 2 -12.65 -10.62 69.73
N PRO A 3 -13.44 -11.38 68.97
CA PRO A 3 -12.98 -12.20 67.85
C PRO A 3 -12.73 -11.34 66.60
N PHE A 4 -11.78 -11.74 65.76
CA PHE A 4 -11.70 -11.25 64.38
C PHE A 4 -11.58 -12.43 63.44
N THR A 5 -12.74 -12.84 62.93
CA THR A 5 -12.89 -13.61 61.70
C THR A 5 -12.54 -12.70 60.53
N MET A 6 -11.49 -13.01 59.78
CA MET A 6 -11.30 -12.44 58.44
C MET A 6 -11.76 -13.46 57.41
N LEU A 7 -12.94 -13.19 56.85
CA LEU A 7 -13.38 -13.70 55.55
C LEU A 7 -12.97 -12.65 54.51
N ALA A 8 -12.21 -13.06 53.50
CA ALA A 8 -12.08 -12.33 52.24
C ALA A 8 -12.06 -13.33 51.09
N LEU A 9 -13.21 -13.46 50.43
CA LEU A 9 -13.35 -14.02 49.08
C LEU A 9 -13.19 -12.88 48.09
N SER A 10 -12.40 -13.08 47.03
CA SER A 10 -12.70 -12.57 45.69
C SER A 10 -11.76 -13.22 44.67
N ALA A 11 -12.28 -14.20 43.96
CA ALA A 11 -11.76 -14.61 42.66
C ALA A 11 -12.22 -13.59 41.62
N CYS A 12 -11.33 -13.13 40.74
CA CYS A 12 -11.68 -12.66 39.40
C CYS A 12 -10.48 -12.88 38.47
N THR A 13 -10.74 -13.70 37.46
CA THR A 13 -9.97 -13.91 36.24
C THR A 13 -9.20 -12.66 35.80
N SER A 14 -7.87 -12.73 35.81
CA SER A 14 -7.05 -11.81 35.01
C SER A 14 -6.74 -12.58 33.74
N GLY A 15 -7.50 -12.22 32.71
CA GLY A 15 -7.54 -12.93 31.43
C GLY A 15 -6.14 -13.15 30.88
N SER A 16 -5.97 -14.29 30.21
CA SER A 16 -4.96 -14.41 29.19
C SER A 16 -5.12 -13.20 28.27
N TYR A 17 -4.21 -12.24 28.41
CA TYR A 17 -3.93 -11.28 27.37
C TYR A 17 -3.46 -12.15 26.20
N TYR A 18 -4.39 -12.58 25.36
CA TYR A 18 -4.07 -12.63 23.96
C TYR A 18 -3.75 -11.17 23.64
N GLU A 19 -2.47 -10.82 23.79
CA GLU A 19 -1.83 -9.84 22.93
C GLU A 19 -1.97 -10.42 21.53
N SER A 20 -3.18 -10.31 21.01
CA SER A 20 -3.45 -10.40 19.61
C SER A 20 -2.73 -9.19 19.08
N THR A 21 -1.45 -9.37 18.76
CA THR A 21 -0.79 -8.61 17.73
C THR A 21 -1.59 -8.91 16.47
N VAL A 22 -2.76 -8.28 16.36
CA VAL A 22 -3.11 -7.64 15.11
C VAL A 22 -1.98 -6.61 14.97
N VAL A 23 -0.84 -7.10 14.46
CA VAL A 23 -0.23 -6.39 13.36
C VAL A 23 -1.38 -6.34 12.37
N GLU A 24 -2.19 -5.30 12.51
CA GLU A 24 -2.81 -4.68 11.38
C GLU A 24 -1.61 -4.52 10.46
N GLU A 25 -1.42 -5.48 9.55
CA GLU A 25 -0.60 -5.23 8.39
C GLU A 25 -1.30 -4.03 7.77
N GLN A 26 -0.85 -2.84 8.15
CA GLN A 26 -1.00 -1.63 7.38
C GLN A 26 -0.27 -1.99 6.09
N GLY A 27 -0.97 -2.75 5.23
CA GLY A 27 -0.42 -3.34 4.04
C GLY A 27 -0.01 -2.22 3.11
N ALA A 28 0.67 -2.57 2.02
CA ALA A 28 1.12 -1.61 1.02
C ALA A 28 0.03 -0.56 0.70
N CYS A 29 -1.25 -0.95 0.60
CA CYS A 29 -2.35 -0.05 0.29
C CYS A 29 -2.46 1.14 1.27
N VAL A 30 -2.39 0.92 2.59
CA VAL A 30 -2.43 2.03 3.58
C VAL A 30 -1.24 2.97 3.38
N ALA A 31 -0.07 2.41 3.04
CA ALA A 31 1.14 3.19 2.81
C ALA A 31 1.18 3.87 1.42
N LEU A 32 0.35 3.45 0.46
CA LEU A 32 0.30 3.95 -0.91
C LEU A 32 -0.82 4.97 -1.11
N GLU A 33 -1.93 4.80 -0.40
CA GLU A 33 -3.13 5.63 -0.53
C GLU A 33 -2.85 7.14 -0.40
N GLY A 34 -3.43 7.90 -1.32
CA GLY A 34 -3.27 9.35 -1.44
C GLY A 34 -1.89 9.79 -1.92
N ARG A 35 -1.04 8.87 -2.41
CA ARG A 35 0.32 9.21 -2.86
C ARG A 35 0.47 9.08 -4.36
N THR A 36 1.38 9.91 -4.86
CA THR A 36 1.87 9.87 -6.23
C THR A 36 3.30 9.36 -6.24
N PHE A 37 3.56 8.44 -7.15
CA PHE A 37 4.84 7.84 -7.42
C PHE A 37 5.29 8.17 -8.84
N GLN A 38 6.60 8.35 -9.02
CA GLN A 38 7.22 8.58 -10.33
C GLN A 38 8.33 7.57 -10.58
N SER A 39 8.46 7.12 -11.82
CA SER A 39 9.49 6.16 -12.19
C SER A 39 10.87 6.73 -11.88
N THR A 40 11.79 5.88 -11.43
CA THR A 40 13.18 6.24 -11.08
C THR A 40 14.07 6.52 -12.29
N SER A 41 13.63 6.10 -13.47
CA SER A 41 14.25 6.42 -14.76
C SER A 41 13.27 7.16 -15.67
N GLU A 42 13.79 7.95 -16.60
CA GLU A 42 12.98 8.44 -17.73
C GLU A 42 12.80 7.33 -18.76
N LEU A 43 11.56 7.05 -19.09
CA LEU A 43 11.14 5.96 -19.96
C LEU A 43 10.49 6.54 -21.21
N GLU A 44 10.31 5.73 -22.24
CA GLU A 44 9.63 6.17 -23.46
C GLU A 44 8.21 6.65 -23.13
N CYS A 45 7.80 7.78 -23.71
CA CYS A 45 6.45 8.33 -23.51
C CYS A 45 5.82 8.96 -24.74
N GLY A 46 6.16 8.41 -25.90
CA GLY A 46 5.60 8.78 -27.18
C GLY A 46 6.68 9.21 -28.16
N ARG A 47 6.20 9.53 -29.37
CA ARG A 47 7.02 10.02 -30.47
C ARG A 47 6.76 11.49 -30.71
N THR A 48 7.83 12.25 -30.88
CA THR A 48 7.83 13.64 -31.33
C THR A 48 8.43 13.70 -32.74
N PRO A 49 8.31 14.83 -33.44
CA PRO A 49 9.03 15.04 -34.70
C PRO A 49 10.56 14.86 -34.59
N ASP A 50 11.11 15.07 -33.39
CA ASP A 50 12.55 14.98 -33.11
C ASP A 50 13.00 13.58 -32.66
N GLY A 51 12.08 12.63 -32.52
CA GLY A 51 12.38 11.24 -32.14
C GLY A 51 11.54 10.75 -30.96
N VAL A 52 12.11 9.84 -30.18
CA VAL A 52 11.43 9.25 -29.02
C VAL A 52 11.49 10.23 -27.84
N ALA A 53 10.34 10.65 -27.33
CA ALA A 53 10.26 11.39 -26.08
C ALA A 53 10.51 10.48 -24.89
N ARG A 54 11.19 11.01 -23.89
CA ARG A 54 11.39 10.34 -22.60
C ARG A 54 10.82 11.19 -21.49
N CYS A 55 10.11 10.57 -20.56
CA CYS A 55 9.59 11.23 -19.37
C CYS A 55 9.41 10.24 -18.23
N ARG A 56 9.05 10.77 -17.06
CA ARG A 56 8.79 9.98 -15.86
C ARG A 56 7.37 9.43 -15.95
N TRP A 57 7.22 8.12 -15.88
CA TRP A 57 5.90 7.51 -15.74
C TRP A 57 5.36 7.80 -14.34
N GLN A 58 4.05 7.94 -14.21
CA GLN A 58 3.39 8.37 -12.99
C GLN A 58 2.36 7.34 -12.55
N LEU A 59 2.33 7.06 -11.25
CA LEU A 59 1.35 6.16 -10.64
C LEU A 59 0.73 6.87 -9.43
N VAL A 60 -0.59 6.90 -9.38
CA VAL A 60 -1.37 7.53 -8.30
C VAL A 60 -2.24 6.46 -7.66
N PHE A 61 -2.30 6.44 -6.33
CA PHE A 61 -3.22 5.57 -5.59
C PHE A 61 -4.25 6.43 -4.87
N ASP A 62 -5.51 6.24 -5.21
CA ASP A 62 -6.64 6.94 -4.62
C ASP A 62 -7.32 6.08 -3.56
N VAL A 63 -7.79 6.74 -2.50
CA VAL A 63 -8.60 6.11 -1.45
C VAL A 63 -10.02 5.95 -2.00
N SER A 64 -10.46 4.72 -2.27
CA SER A 64 -11.86 4.48 -2.66
C SER A 64 -12.70 3.90 -1.52
N HIS A 65 -12.24 2.83 -0.85
CA HIS A 65 -12.97 2.13 0.21
C HIS A 65 -12.09 1.50 1.30
N ALA A 66 -12.68 1.13 2.44
CA ALA A 66 -11.98 0.53 3.58
C ALA A 66 -11.27 -0.81 3.28
N THR A 67 -11.50 -1.42 2.12
CA THR A 67 -10.93 -2.73 1.74
C THR A 67 -10.35 -2.78 0.32
N ALA A 68 -10.45 -1.68 -0.43
CA ALA A 68 -9.98 -1.60 -1.81
C ALA A 68 -9.56 -0.16 -2.10
N SER A 69 -8.42 0.00 -2.76
CA SER A 69 -7.95 1.30 -3.26
C SER A 69 -8.02 1.28 -4.79
N GLU A 70 -8.04 2.46 -5.39
CA GLU A 70 -7.93 2.61 -6.84
C GLU A 70 -6.53 3.06 -7.23
N PHE A 71 -6.13 2.79 -8.46
CA PHE A 71 -4.90 3.32 -9.03
C PHE A 71 -5.16 3.97 -10.39
N SER A 72 -4.35 4.99 -10.71
CA SER A 72 -4.17 5.53 -12.05
C SER A 72 -2.70 5.47 -12.44
N TRP A 73 -2.40 4.89 -13.60
CA TRP A 73 -1.07 4.68 -14.14
C TRP A 73 -0.93 5.36 -15.49
N HIS A 74 -0.05 6.34 -15.57
CA HIS A 74 0.35 7.00 -16.80
C HIS A 74 1.74 6.50 -17.20
N TYR A 75 1.79 5.71 -18.27
CA TYR A 75 3.01 5.12 -18.81
C TYR A 75 2.96 5.18 -20.33
N SER A 76 4.13 5.36 -20.94
CA SER A 76 4.19 5.66 -22.36
C SER A 76 3.30 6.87 -22.71
N ASP A 77 2.50 6.73 -23.75
CA ASP A 77 1.39 7.56 -24.23
C ASP A 77 0.02 7.01 -23.79
N VAL A 78 -0.01 6.14 -22.78
CA VAL A 78 -1.20 5.40 -22.31
C VAL A 78 -1.52 5.78 -20.86
N SER A 79 -2.82 5.74 -20.54
CA SER A 79 -3.32 5.86 -19.18
C SER A 79 -4.21 4.66 -18.86
N GLU A 80 -4.00 4.06 -17.70
CA GLU A 80 -4.69 2.85 -17.25
C GLU A 80 -5.09 3.01 -15.79
N ALA A 81 -6.30 2.59 -15.43
CA ALA A 81 -6.80 2.69 -14.06
C ALA A 81 -7.52 1.41 -13.65
N GLY A 82 -7.60 1.15 -12.35
CA GLY A 82 -8.25 -0.06 -11.86
C GLY A 82 -8.25 -0.18 -10.35
N GLN A 83 -8.63 -1.37 -9.90
CA GLN A 83 -8.68 -1.69 -8.48
C GLN A 83 -7.36 -2.31 -8.04
N VAL A 84 -6.94 -1.99 -6.82
CA VAL A 84 -5.77 -2.59 -6.17
C VAL A 84 -6.15 -3.28 -4.86
N THR A 85 -5.50 -4.40 -4.63
CA THR A 85 -5.56 -5.17 -3.39
C THR A 85 -4.14 -5.40 -2.89
N CYS A 86 -3.96 -5.38 -1.57
CA CYS A 86 -2.65 -5.53 -0.96
C CYS A 86 -2.66 -6.63 0.10
N ARG A 87 -1.54 -7.33 0.22
CA ARG A 87 -1.27 -8.33 1.25
C ARG A 87 0.19 -8.19 1.69
N GLY A 88 0.42 -7.68 2.90
CA GLY A 88 1.74 -7.23 3.32
C GLY A 88 2.32 -6.21 2.35
N SER A 89 3.56 -6.46 1.88
CA SER A 89 4.23 -5.65 0.86
C SER A 89 3.79 -5.94 -0.57
N SER A 90 3.02 -7.01 -0.81
CA SER A 90 2.60 -7.42 -2.15
C SER A 90 1.35 -6.68 -2.59
N ILE A 91 1.34 -6.29 -3.86
CA ILE A 91 0.28 -5.50 -4.48
C ILE A 91 -0.22 -6.26 -5.72
N THR A 92 -1.52 -6.44 -5.81
CA THR A 92 -2.18 -7.02 -6.98
C THR A 92 -3.24 -6.04 -7.48
N ALA A 93 -3.05 -5.57 -8.71
CA ALA A 93 -3.95 -4.66 -9.39
C ALA A 93 -4.64 -5.35 -10.57
N ILE A 94 -5.88 -4.95 -10.85
CA ILE A 94 -6.67 -5.43 -11.99
C ILE A 94 -7.11 -4.25 -12.82
N SER A 95 -6.73 -4.24 -14.09
CA SER A 95 -7.21 -3.26 -15.08
C SER A 95 -7.36 -3.90 -16.46
N ALA A 96 -8.42 -3.52 -17.18
CA ALA A 96 -8.74 -4.02 -18.51
C ALA A 96 -8.66 -5.57 -18.67
N GLY A 97 -9.00 -6.32 -17.61
CA GLY A 97 -8.93 -7.79 -17.60
C GLY A 97 -7.52 -8.38 -17.43
N ARG A 98 -6.50 -7.55 -17.23
CA ARG A 98 -5.13 -7.95 -16.91
C ARG A 98 -4.85 -7.77 -15.42
N THR A 99 -4.01 -8.67 -14.88
CA THR A 99 -3.43 -8.52 -13.55
C THR A 99 -2.05 -7.88 -13.62
N ILE A 100 -1.82 -6.86 -12.82
CA ILE A 100 -0.53 -6.19 -12.64
C ILE A 100 -0.03 -6.52 -11.25
N GLN A 101 1.24 -6.93 -11.15
CA GLN A 101 1.90 -7.24 -9.88
C GLN A 101 2.83 -6.10 -9.49
N GLY A 102 2.86 -5.80 -8.19
CA GLY A 102 3.78 -4.85 -7.61
C GLY A 102 4.19 -5.22 -6.19
N THR A 103 5.22 -4.54 -5.69
CA THR A 103 5.70 -4.67 -4.32
C THR A 103 6.11 -3.31 -3.78
N PHE A 104 5.79 -3.04 -2.52
CA PHE A 104 6.21 -1.81 -1.84
C PHE A 104 7.13 -2.11 -0.66
N ASP A 105 8.29 -1.46 -0.64
CA ASP A 105 9.19 -1.44 0.50
C ASP A 105 8.95 -0.17 1.33
N PRO A 106 8.37 -0.28 2.54
CA PRO A 106 8.10 0.88 3.38
C PRO A 106 9.36 1.53 3.97
N VAL A 107 10.49 0.82 4.01
CA VAL A 107 11.77 1.32 4.55
C VAL A 107 12.45 2.21 3.52
N THR A 108 12.54 1.77 2.27
CA THR A 108 13.16 2.57 1.19
C THR A 108 12.17 3.50 0.48
N GLN A 109 10.87 3.36 0.77
CA GLN A 109 9.77 4.03 0.07
C GLN A 109 9.78 3.77 -1.44
N THR A 110 10.26 2.58 -1.83
CA THR A 110 10.36 2.16 -3.22
C THR A 110 9.18 1.28 -3.58
N LEU A 111 8.50 1.65 -4.64
CA LEU A 111 7.47 0.85 -5.27
C LEU A 111 8.05 0.20 -6.53
N VAL A 112 7.93 -1.12 -6.64
CA VAL A 112 8.17 -1.83 -7.90
C VAL A 112 6.81 -2.15 -8.50
N TRP A 113 6.55 -1.67 -9.73
CA TRP A 113 5.28 -1.82 -10.42
C TRP A 113 5.53 -2.22 -11.88
N ALA A 114 4.97 -3.36 -12.30
CA ALA A 114 5.19 -3.91 -13.65
C ALA A 114 6.67 -4.06 -14.04
N GLY A 115 7.55 -4.29 -13.04
CA GLY A 115 9.00 -4.43 -13.22
C GLY A 115 9.78 -3.11 -13.17
N GLU A 116 9.11 -1.96 -13.19
CA GLU A 116 9.74 -0.65 -13.08
C GLU A 116 9.76 -0.16 -11.63
N SER A 117 10.84 0.53 -11.25
CA SER A 117 10.99 1.10 -9.91
C SER A 117 10.51 2.54 -9.87
N TYR A 118 9.75 2.88 -8.83
CA TYR A 118 9.16 4.18 -8.57
C TYR A 118 9.48 4.66 -7.17
N ASN A 119 9.63 5.98 -7.01
CA ASN A 119 9.75 6.65 -5.74
C ASN A 119 8.61 7.65 -5.57
N LEU A 120 8.38 8.10 -4.33
CA LEU A 120 7.46 9.20 -4.05
C LEU A 120 7.84 10.41 -4.92
N GLY A 121 6.88 10.87 -5.74
CA GLY A 121 7.03 12.09 -6.52
C GLY A 121 7.16 13.29 -5.59
N ALA A 122 7.89 14.32 -6.04
CA ALA A 122 7.83 15.61 -5.36
C ALA A 122 6.38 16.15 -5.43
N PRO A 123 5.88 16.79 -4.35
CA PRO A 123 4.54 17.40 -4.34
C PRO A 123 4.38 18.49 -5.41
#